data_AF-A0A4V6CBL3-F1
#
_entry.id   AF-A0A4V6CBL3-F1
#
_cell.length_a   1.000
_cell.length_b   1.000
_cell.length_c   1.000
_cell.angle_alpha   90.00
_cell.angle_beta   90.00
_cell.angle_gamma   90.00
#
_symmetry.space_group_name_H-M   'P 1'
#
loop_
_entity.id
_entity.type
_entity.pdbx_description
1 polymer ?
#
loop_
_entity_poly.entity_id
_entity_poly.type
_entity_poly.pdbx_seq_one_letter_code
_entity_poly.pdbx_strand_id
1 'polypeptide(L)' 'PQALRAALEALIEPLLAQAQRVAIASTGIIREGALLALNPLNLGGLMHFPLVQTLESFTGLPTLAVNDAQAAAWAEYHA' A
#
# COMPACT_ATOMS: atom_id res chain seq x y z
N PRO A 1 12.61 0.94 5.75
CA PRO A 1 11.68 1.96 5.19
C PRO A 1 12.09 2.50 3.82
N GLN A 2 13.33 3.00 3.67
CA GLN A 2 13.83 3.61 2.43
C GLN A 2 13.87 2.62 1.27
N ALA A 3 14.33 1.39 1.53
CA ALA A 3 14.35 0.33 0.52
C ALA A 3 12.94 0.02 -0.02
N LEU A 4 11.91 -0.02 0.84
CA LEU A 4 10.53 -0.23 0.41
C LEU A 4 10.03 0.95 -0.43
N ARG A 5 10.31 2.18 -0.02
CA ARG A 5 9.97 3.38 -0.80
C ARG A 5 10.59 3.32 -2.21
N ALA A 6 11.88 3.06 -2.31
CA ALA A 6 12.58 2.97 -3.60
C ALA A 6 12.01 1.85 -4.48
N ALA A 7 11.67 0.70 -3.89
CA ALA A 7 11.03 -0.41 -4.60
C ALA A 7 9.63 -0.02 -5.12
N LEU A 8 8.84 0.70 -4.33
CA LEU A 8 7.52 1.19 -4.75
C LEU A 8 7.64 2.23 -5.87
N GLU A 9 8.56 3.18 -5.76
CA GLU A 9 8.85 4.17 -6.81
C GLU A 9 9.19 3.49 -8.14
N ALA A 10 10.16 2.57 -8.12
CA ALA A 10 10.58 1.83 -9.32
C ALA A 10 9.46 0.94 -9.91
N LEU A 11 8.62 0.33 -9.06
CA LEU A 11 7.53 -0.54 -9.50
C LEU A 11 6.45 0.24 -10.26
N ILE A 12 6.10 1.44 -9.81
CA ILE A 12 4.93 2.15 -10.33
C ILE A 12 5.25 3.20 -11.40
N GLU A 13 6.49 3.71 -11.44
CA GLU A 13 6.93 4.73 -12.42
C GLU A 13 6.40 4.51 -13.85
N PRO A 14 6.53 3.31 -14.48
CA PRO A 14 6.07 3.11 -15.86
C PRO A 14 4.53 3.13 -16.02
N LEU A 15 3.77 3.03 -14.93
CA LEU A 15 2.31 2.92 -14.94
C LEU A 15 1.63 4.27 -14.62
N LEU A 16 2.35 5.24 -14.06
CA LEU A 16 1.78 6.48 -13.56
C LEU A 16 1.00 7.27 -14.61
N ALA A 17 1.51 7.33 -15.85
CA ALA A 17 0.87 8.07 -16.93
C ALA A 17 -0.53 7.54 -17.30
N GLN A 18 -0.87 6.32 -16.88
CA GLN A 18 -2.11 5.63 -17.25
C GLN A 18 -3.11 5.57 -16.09
N ALA A 19 -2.72 5.96 -14.87
CA ALA A 19 -3.53 5.84 -13.67
C ALA A 19 -4.11 7.20 -13.25
N GLN A 20 -5.36 7.20 -12.76
CA GLN A 20 -5.94 8.37 -12.08
C GLN A 20 -5.94 8.25 -10.56
N ARG A 21 -5.75 7.03 -10.03
CA ARG A 21 -5.81 6.69 -8.60
C ARG A 21 -4.92 5.49 -8.34
N VAL A 22 -4.51 5.31 -7.09
CA VAL A 22 -3.77 4.13 -6.64
C VAL A 22 -4.57 3.39 -5.57
N ALA A 23 -4.64 2.06 -5.69
CA ALA A 23 -5.23 1.20 -4.67
C ALA A 23 -4.22 0.11 -4.29
N ILE A 24 -4.04 -0.11 -2.99
CA ILE A 24 -3.03 -1.02 -2.46
C ILE A 24 -3.73 -2.10 -1.62
N ALA A 25 -3.58 -3.35 -2.02
CA ALA A 25 -3.88 -4.51 -1.19
C ALA A 25 -2.59 -4.92 -0.48
N SER A 26 -2.57 -4.91 0.86
CA SER A 26 -1.37 -5.19 1.65
C SER A 26 -1.63 -6.25 2.71
N THR A 27 -0.64 -7.10 2.96
CA THR A 27 -0.66 -7.99 4.12
C THR A 27 -0.62 -7.20 5.43
N GLY A 28 -1.03 -7.82 6.53
CA GLY A 28 -1.11 -7.16 7.83
C GLY A 28 -2.35 -6.27 7.97
N ILE A 29 -2.23 -5.19 8.73
CA ILE A 29 -3.32 -4.28 9.10
C ILE A 29 -3.03 -2.91 8.48
N ILE A 30 -4.01 -2.34 7.79
CA ILE A 30 -3.98 -0.94 7.38
C ILE A 30 -4.80 -0.11 8.37
N ARG A 31 -4.17 0.88 9.01
CA ARG A 31 -4.83 1.83 9.90
C ARG A 31 -4.36 3.24 9.57
N GLU A 32 -5.29 4.14 9.25
CA GLU A 32 -5.00 5.53 8.89
C GLU A 32 -3.94 5.64 7.77
N GLY A 33 -3.98 4.70 6.82
CA GLY A 33 -3.04 4.63 5.70
C GLY A 33 -1.63 4.13 6.05
N ALA A 34 -1.37 3.74 7.30
CA ALA A 34 -0.12 3.13 7.73
C ALA A 34 -0.20 1.60 7.78
N LEU A 35 0.94 0.94 7.56
CA LEU A 35 1.11 -0.52 7.65
C LEU A 35 1.44 -0.96 9.08
N LEU A 36 0.65 -1.90 9.60
CA LEU A 36 0.81 -2.52 10.91
C LEU A 36 0.68 -4.04 10.79
N ALA A 37 1.00 -4.76 11.86
CA ALA A 37 0.76 -6.20 11.96
C ALA A 37 0.34 -6.57 13.38
N LEU A 38 -0.35 -7.72 13.52
CA LEU A 38 -0.65 -8.31 14.82
C LEU A 38 0.63 -8.63 15.61
N ASN A 39 1.62 -9.21 14.91
CA ASN A 39 2.97 -9.38 15.44
C ASN A 39 3.90 -8.36 14.75
N PRO A 40 4.35 -7.31 15.46
CA PRO A 40 5.26 -6.30 14.91
C PRO A 40 6.54 -6.88 14.30
N LEU A 41 7.02 -8.02 14.80
CA LEU A 41 8.25 -8.67 14.32
C LEU A 41 8.13 -9.15 12.87
N ASN A 42 6.91 -9.46 12.40
CA ASN A 42 6.69 -9.91 11.02
C ASN A 42 6.95 -8.80 9.99
N LEU A 43 6.88 -7.53 10.42
CA LEU A 43 7.15 -6.38 9.56
C LEU A 43 8.57 -5.84 9.71
N GLY A 44 9.36 -6.36 10.66
CA GLY A 44 10.68 -5.83 10.99
C GLY A 44 10.63 -4.31 11.15
N GLY A 45 11.44 -3.59 10.35
CA GLY A 45 11.50 -2.13 10.35
C GLY A 45 10.36 -1.41 9.61
N LEU A 46 9.27 -2.08 9.25
CA LEU A 46 8.14 -1.51 8.50
C LEU A 46 6.89 -1.23 9.35
N MET A 47 6.93 -1.50 10.66
CA MET A 47 5.85 -1.07 11.55
C MET A 47 5.63 0.44 11.46
N HIS A 48 4.37 0.83 11.28
CA HIS A 48 3.95 2.23 11.05
C HIS A 48 4.51 2.85 9.76
N PHE A 49 4.92 2.06 8.77
CA PHE A 49 5.30 2.61 7.47
C PHE A 49 4.10 3.36 6.86
N PRO A 50 4.24 4.67 6.52
CA PRO A 50 3.14 5.50 6.08
C PRO A 50 2.82 5.23 4.61
N LEU A 51 2.24 4.06 4.32
CA LEU A 51 2.11 3.49 2.98
C LEU A 51 1.34 4.39 2.02
N VAL A 52 0.16 4.86 2.42
CA VAL A 52 -0.67 5.77 1.60
C VAL A 52 0.07 7.08 1.33
N GLN A 53 0.50 7.77 2.38
CA GLN A 53 1.22 9.04 2.26
C GLN A 53 2.50 8.91 1.42
N THR A 54 3.19 7.77 1.52
CA THR A 54 4.40 7.51 0.74
C THR A 54 4.07 7.52 -0.75
N LEU A 55 3.08 6.74 -1.22
CA LEU A 55 2.71 6.73 -2.64
C LEU A 55 2.11 8.07 -3.08
N GLU A 56 1.28 8.74 -2.26
CA GLU A 56 0.77 10.07 -2.60
C GLU A 56 1.91 11.07 -2.85
N SER A 57 3.00 10.99 -2.07
CA SER A 57 4.10 11.94 -2.16
C SER A 57 4.85 11.94 -3.49
N PHE A 58 4.90 10.81 -4.20
CA PHE A 58 5.61 10.71 -5.49
C PHE A 58 4.70 10.41 -6.68
N THR A 59 3.47 9.95 -6.47
CA THR A 59 2.47 9.83 -7.55
C THR A 59 1.68 11.10 -7.77
N GLY A 60 1.43 11.88 -6.71
CA GLY A 60 0.43 12.97 -6.73
C GLY A 60 -1.01 12.47 -6.94
N LEU A 61 -1.27 11.16 -6.87
CA LEU A 61 -2.57 10.55 -7.13
C LEU A 61 -3.29 10.21 -5.81
N PRO A 62 -4.63 10.32 -5.77
CA PRO A 62 -5.41 9.82 -4.63
C PRO A 62 -5.11 8.34 -4.39
N THR A 63 -4.74 8.00 -3.15
CA THR A 63 -4.29 6.65 -2.80
C THR A 63 -5.14 6.05 -1.69
N LEU A 64 -5.54 4.78 -1.85
CA LEU A 64 -6.20 3.97 -0.84
C LEU A 64 -5.36 2.74 -0.53
N ALA A 65 -5.34 2.32 0.74
CA ALA A 65 -4.80 1.03 1.14
C ALA A 65 -5.83 0.25 1.95
N VAL A 66 -5.92 -1.06 1.71
CA VAL A 66 -6.74 -2.02 2.45
C VAL A 66 -5.95 -3.30 2.71
N ASN A 67 -6.40 -4.12 3.66
CA ASN A 67 -5.81 -5.44 3.83
C ASN A 67 -6.08 -6.31 2.58
N ASP A 68 -5.12 -7.17 2.23
CA ASP A 68 -5.17 -8.09 1.10
C ASP A 68 -6.38 -9.04 1.13
N ALA A 69 -6.67 -9.67 2.27
CA ALA A 69 -7.85 -10.52 2.42
C ALA A 69 -9.17 -9.73 2.30
N GLN A 70 -9.21 -8.46 2.72
CA GLN A 70 -10.37 -7.59 2.50
C GLN A 70 -10.56 -7.26 1.01
N ALA A 71 -9.47 -6.95 0.30
CA ALA A 71 -9.52 -6.72 -1.15
C ALA A 71 -9.98 -7.97 -1.90
N ALA A 72 -9.47 -9.15 -1.53
CA ALA A 72 -9.87 -10.43 -2.10
C ALA A 72 -11.35 -10.73 -1.81
N ALA A 73 -11.81 -10.55 -0.57
CA ALA A 73 -13.22 -10.76 -0.21
C ALA A 73 -14.16 -9.86 -1.02
N TRP A 74 -13.76 -8.60 -1.28
CA TRP A 74 -14.52 -7.71 -2.14
C TRP A 74 -14.55 -8.17 -3.60
N ALA A 75 -13.41 -8.67 -4.12
CA ALA A 75 -13.33 -9.22 -5.46
C ALA A 75 -14.24 -10.46 -5.62
N GLU A 76 -14.21 -11.40 -4.67
CA GLU A 76 -15.06 -12.60 -4.66
C GLU A 76 -16.55 -12.28 -4.54
N TYR A 77 -16.91 -11.23 -3.80
CA TYR A 77 -18.31 -10.78 -3.71
C TYR A 77 -18.85 -10.25 -5.06
N HIS A 78 -17.96 -9.76 -5.94
CA HIS A 78 -18.30 -9.16 -7.23
C HIS A 78 -18.05 -10.07 -8.44
N ALA A 79 -17.54 -11.30 -8.22
CA ALA A 79 -17.31 -12.30 -9.26
C ALA A 79 -18.61 -12.95 -9.73
#